data_AF-A0A9W4UFI6-F1
#
_entry.id   AF-A0A9W4UFI6-F1
#
_cell.length_a   1.000
_cell.length_b   1.000
_cell.length_c   1.000
_cell.angle_alpha   90.00
_cell.angle_beta   90.00
_cell.angle_gamma   90.00
#
_symmetry.space_group_name_H-M   'P 1'
#
loop_
_entity.id
_entity.type
_entity.pdbx_description
1 polymer ?
#
loop_
_entity_poly.entity_id
_entity_poly.type
_entity_poly.pdbx_seq_one_letter_code
_entity_poly.pdbx_strand_id
1 'polypeptide(L)'
;MSTSTPPLTTTPITNNPENDKMPQPNSLKLTLILAATPSLGIGKNGTLPWPQLRKEMGYFARVTKYVPPSAGTGGSKPIKTINAVVMGRKTWDSIPAKFRPLKGRVNVVISRTLKATTPYPPSPASSNPFQQTPQNNKIEEGGGEEGPIITPTLDSALEILQSLSSSSSLASASSTAGEAGPRVEIARTFVIGGAQLYTASLALPQTDRILLTRIRQEFECDTFFPVELSDDVEGGGGGGNGEAGRWSRCNNDEWGSWTGESEAGKVGVVESEAGVGFEFGMWVR
;
A
#
# COMPACT_ATOMS: atom_id res chain seq x y z
N MET A 1 17.65 1.73 78.92
CA MET A 1 16.41 1.80 78.15
C MET A 1 16.80 2.09 76.71
N SER A 2 16.91 1.05 75.89
CA SER A 2 17.31 1.16 74.49
C SER A 2 16.38 0.27 73.67
N THR A 3 15.46 0.90 72.97
CA THR A 3 14.45 0.27 72.11
C THR A 3 15.10 -0.13 70.79
N SER A 4 15.24 -1.43 70.55
CA SER A 4 15.72 -1.99 69.28
C SER A 4 14.52 -2.19 68.33
N THR A 5 14.49 -1.42 67.25
CA THR A 5 13.52 -1.52 66.15
C THR A 5 13.87 -2.71 65.24
N PRO A 6 12.93 -3.59 64.89
CA PRO A 6 13.19 -4.66 63.93
C PRO A 6 13.25 -4.12 62.48
N PRO A 7 14.06 -4.73 61.59
CA PRO A 7 14.22 -4.25 60.22
C PRO A 7 13.00 -4.59 59.35
N LEU A 8 12.62 -3.64 58.50
CA LEU A 8 11.59 -3.77 57.46
C LEU A 8 11.97 -4.89 56.47
N THR A 9 11.13 -5.93 56.41
CA THR A 9 11.18 -6.97 55.38
C THR A 9 10.67 -6.39 54.06
N THR A 10 11.59 -6.04 53.16
CA THR A 10 11.27 -5.72 51.76
C THR A 10 10.91 -7.01 51.04
N THR A 11 9.62 -7.23 50.80
CA THR A 11 9.15 -8.27 49.87
C THR A 11 9.59 -7.93 48.44
N PRO A 12 10.15 -8.87 47.67
CA PRO A 12 10.47 -8.63 46.27
C PRO A 12 9.17 -8.44 45.48
N ILE A 13 9.10 -7.32 44.77
CA ILE A 13 8.06 -7.04 43.77
C ILE A 13 8.12 -8.17 42.74
N THR A 14 7.12 -9.03 42.72
CA THR A 14 6.94 -10.04 41.69
C THR A 14 6.57 -9.31 40.40
N ASN A 15 7.54 -9.13 39.51
CA ASN A 15 7.29 -8.63 38.16
C ASN A 15 6.42 -9.66 37.44
N ASN A 16 5.18 -9.26 37.16
CA ASN A 16 4.22 -10.03 36.37
C ASN A 16 4.68 -10.00 34.90
N PRO A 17 5.09 -11.12 34.27
CA PRO A 17 5.68 -11.12 32.93
C PRO A 17 4.62 -11.09 31.80
N GLU A 18 3.41 -10.60 32.08
CA GLU A 18 2.23 -10.86 31.24
C GLU A 18 1.77 -9.67 30.39
N ASN A 19 2.63 -8.70 30.07
CA ASN A 19 2.22 -7.62 29.16
C ASN A 19 3.24 -7.10 28.14
N ASP A 20 4.39 -7.75 27.96
CA ASP A 20 5.21 -7.55 26.76
C ASP A 20 4.75 -8.50 25.66
N LYS A 21 3.51 -8.29 25.18
CA LYS A 21 3.13 -8.84 23.89
C LYS A 21 3.87 -8.03 22.84
N MET A 22 5.10 -8.45 22.52
CA MET A 22 5.82 -7.95 21.33
C MET A 22 4.81 -7.92 20.18
N PRO A 23 4.65 -6.78 19.47
CA PRO A 23 3.79 -6.74 18.31
C PRO A 23 4.25 -7.84 17.37
N GLN A 24 3.33 -8.75 17.03
CA GLN A 24 3.62 -9.83 16.11
C GLN A 24 4.18 -9.20 14.82
N PRO A 25 5.30 -9.70 14.28
CA PRO A 25 5.89 -9.08 13.10
C PRO A 25 4.86 -9.07 11.97
N ASN A 26 4.57 -7.88 11.46
CA ASN A 26 3.65 -7.73 10.34
C ASN A 26 4.18 -8.56 9.16
N SER A 27 3.37 -9.50 8.68
CA SER A 27 3.76 -10.42 7.61
C SER A 27 3.50 -9.86 6.21
N LEU A 28 2.86 -8.69 6.10
CA LEU A 28 2.55 -8.08 4.81
C LEU A 28 3.81 -7.50 4.18
N LYS A 29 4.19 -8.05 3.03
CA LYS A 29 5.22 -7.48 2.18
C LYS A 29 4.75 -6.16 1.57
N LEU A 30 5.64 -5.17 1.52
CA LEU A 30 5.37 -3.86 0.94
C LEU A 30 6.13 -3.67 -0.36
N THR A 31 5.39 -3.25 -1.38
CA THR A 31 5.95 -2.83 -2.66
C THR A 31 5.80 -1.32 -2.81
N LEU A 32 6.90 -0.61 -3.03
CA LEU A 32 6.85 0.81 -3.41
C LEU A 32 6.65 0.88 -4.91
N ILE A 33 5.82 1.79 -5.40
CA ILE A 33 5.68 2.08 -6.83
C ILE A 33 5.75 3.59 -7.06
N LEU A 34 6.61 4.00 -7.98
CA LEU A 34 6.87 5.41 -8.28
C LEU A 34 7.46 5.61 -9.68
N ALA A 35 7.44 6.86 -10.13
CA ALA A 35 8.22 7.35 -11.25
C ALA A 35 9.21 8.41 -10.75
N ALA A 36 10.43 8.43 -11.28
CA ALA A 36 11.46 9.39 -10.87
C ALA A 36 12.41 9.78 -12.01
N THR A 37 12.97 10.99 -11.94
CA THR A 37 14.06 11.45 -12.83
C THR A 37 15.38 10.70 -12.55
N PRO A 38 16.44 10.87 -13.38
CA PRO A 38 17.73 10.24 -13.12
C PRO A 38 18.31 10.62 -11.74
N SER A 39 18.10 11.86 -11.29
CA SER A 39 18.45 12.35 -9.95
C SER A 39 17.44 11.96 -8.85
N LEU A 40 16.55 10.98 -9.13
CA LEU A 40 15.49 10.50 -8.25
C LEU A 40 14.48 11.59 -7.84
N GLY A 41 14.28 12.61 -8.67
CA GLY A 41 13.24 13.61 -8.48
C GLY A 41 11.85 13.05 -8.76
N ILE A 42 10.90 13.24 -7.83
CA ILE A 42 9.55 12.66 -7.91
C ILE A 42 8.42 13.70 -7.88
N GLY A 43 8.74 14.96 -7.68
CA GLY A 43 7.73 16.00 -7.50
C GLY A 43 8.30 17.41 -7.54
N LYS A 44 7.44 18.33 -7.97
CA LYS A 44 7.63 19.78 -7.89
C LYS A 44 6.31 20.42 -7.51
N ASN A 45 6.30 21.26 -6.48
CA ASN A 45 5.12 21.98 -6.00
C ASN A 45 3.88 21.09 -5.75
N GLY A 46 4.10 19.83 -5.34
CA GLY A 46 3.02 18.87 -5.05
C GLY A 46 2.44 18.13 -6.27
N THR A 47 2.99 18.33 -7.47
CA THR A 47 2.60 17.64 -8.70
C THR A 47 3.77 16.89 -9.32
N LEU A 48 3.50 16.02 -10.28
CA LEU A 48 4.54 15.40 -11.11
C LEU A 48 5.17 16.47 -12.02
N PRO A 49 6.51 16.53 -12.13
CA PRO A 49 7.20 17.62 -12.82
C PRO A 49 7.30 17.43 -14.35
N TRP A 50 6.88 16.27 -14.87
CA TRP A 50 6.82 15.95 -16.30
C TRP A 50 5.38 16.03 -16.84
N PRO A 51 5.20 16.15 -18.17
CA PRO A 51 3.89 16.06 -18.82
C PRO A 51 3.14 14.78 -18.47
N GLN A 52 1.82 14.76 -18.68
CA GLN A 52 1.03 13.55 -18.41
C GLN A 52 1.44 12.40 -19.34
N LEU A 53 2.10 11.38 -18.78
CA LEU A 53 2.49 10.16 -19.47
C LEU A 53 1.39 9.09 -19.29
N ARG A 54 0.46 8.98 -20.24
CA ARG A 54 -0.69 8.07 -20.15
C ARG A 54 -0.27 6.60 -20.13
N LYS A 55 0.80 6.24 -20.84
CA LYS A 55 1.37 4.89 -20.84
C LYS A 55 1.88 4.52 -19.45
N GLU A 56 2.59 5.44 -18.80
CA GLU A 56 3.08 5.29 -17.41
C GLU A 56 1.90 5.15 -16.43
N MET A 57 0.92 6.06 -16.51
CA MET A 57 -0.27 6.00 -15.65
C MET A 57 -1.09 4.72 -15.89
N GLY A 58 -1.12 4.23 -17.12
CA GLY A 58 -1.70 2.95 -17.50
C GLY A 58 -0.97 1.77 -16.87
N TYR A 59 0.37 1.78 -16.89
CA TYR A 59 1.21 0.80 -16.20
C TYR A 59 0.94 0.79 -14.69
N PHE A 60 1.00 1.96 -14.04
CA PHE A 60 0.65 2.11 -12.62
C PHE A 60 -0.72 1.49 -12.30
N ALA A 61 -1.73 1.79 -13.12
CA ALA A 61 -3.08 1.28 -12.92
C ALA A 61 -3.18 -0.23 -13.11
N ARG A 62 -2.50 -0.83 -14.09
CA ARG A 62 -2.51 -2.28 -14.32
C ARG A 62 -1.78 -3.02 -13.21
N VAL A 63 -0.56 -2.61 -12.88
CA VAL A 63 0.27 -3.31 -11.87
C VAL A 63 -0.35 -3.25 -10.49
N THR A 64 -0.86 -2.09 -10.07
CA THR A 64 -1.50 -1.98 -8.75
C THR A 64 -2.86 -2.69 -8.67
N LYS A 65 -3.47 -3.06 -9.79
CA LYS A 65 -4.71 -3.87 -9.85
C LYS A 65 -4.46 -5.35 -10.07
N TYR A 66 -3.28 -5.73 -10.57
CA TYR A 66 -2.98 -7.11 -10.92
C TYR A 66 -2.92 -7.99 -9.66
N VAL A 67 -3.83 -8.96 -9.59
CA VAL A 67 -3.89 -9.99 -8.55
C VAL A 67 -3.44 -11.31 -9.18
N PRO A 68 -2.40 -11.97 -8.65
CA PRO A 68 -1.94 -13.26 -9.19
C PRO A 68 -3.05 -14.32 -9.12
N PRO A 69 -3.16 -15.22 -10.12
CA PRO A 69 -4.17 -16.29 -10.13
C PRO A 69 -4.15 -17.20 -8.89
N SER A 70 -2.98 -17.35 -8.25
CA SER A 70 -2.80 -18.15 -7.02
C SER A 70 -3.45 -17.55 -5.78
N ALA A 71 -3.83 -16.28 -5.79
CA ALA A 71 -4.32 -15.56 -4.62
C ALA A 71 -5.84 -15.70 -4.38
N GLY A 72 -6.54 -16.64 -5.07
CA GLY A 72 -8.00 -16.73 -5.06
C GLY A 72 -8.62 -18.13 -5.00
N THR A 73 -7.84 -19.18 -4.71
CA THR A 73 -8.32 -20.58 -4.76
C THR A 73 -8.34 -21.23 -3.38
N GLY A 74 -9.44 -21.07 -2.65
CA GLY A 74 -9.63 -21.82 -1.40
C GLY A 74 -10.88 -21.46 -0.60
N GLY A 75 -12.09 -21.76 -1.11
CA GLY A 75 -13.28 -21.75 -0.25
C GLY A 75 -14.63 -21.74 -0.97
N SER A 76 -15.66 -22.23 -0.27
CA SER A 76 -17.05 -22.34 -0.74
C SER A 76 -17.83 -20.99 -0.76
N LYS A 77 -17.18 -19.87 -0.43
CA LYS A 77 -17.72 -18.50 -0.53
C LYS A 77 -16.81 -17.65 -1.43
N PRO A 78 -17.34 -16.72 -2.24
CA PRO A 78 -16.52 -15.84 -3.06
C PRO A 78 -15.75 -14.87 -2.15
N ILE A 79 -14.46 -15.15 -1.93
CA ILE A 79 -13.52 -14.18 -1.34
C ILE A 79 -13.08 -13.27 -2.48
N LYS A 80 -13.26 -11.96 -2.31
CA LYS A 80 -12.78 -10.97 -3.25
C LYS A 80 -11.34 -10.62 -2.88
N THR A 81 -10.40 -11.22 -3.58
CA THR A 81 -8.98 -10.85 -3.46
C THR A 81 -8.71 -9.54 -4.21
N ILE A 82 -8.08 -8.59 -3.54
CA ILE A 82 -7.79 -7.25 -4.08
C ILE A 82 -6.45 -6.74 -3.55
N ASN A 83 -5.82 -5.81 -4.26
CA ASN A 83 -4.64 -5.12 -3.76
C ASN A 83 -5.02 -3.89 -2.94
N ALA A 84 -4.10 -3.46 -2.06
CA ALA A 84 -4.18 -2.20 -1.33
C ALA A 84 -3.19 -1.17 -1.88
N VAL A 85 -3.59 0.10 -1.85
CA VAL A 85 -2.74 1.27 -2.12
C VAL A 85 -2.72 2.18 -0.90
N VAL A 86 -1.52 2.43 -0.38
CA VAL A 86 -1.26 3.29 0.78
C VAL A 86 -0.59 4.56 0.30
N MET A 87 -1.13 5.71 0.68
CA MET A 87 -0.62 7.01 0.27
C MET A 87 -0.69 8.06 1.38
N GLY A 88 0.18 9.05 1.33
CA GLY A 88 0.12 10.21 2.21
C GLY A 88 -0.98 11.20 1.79
N ARG A 89 -1.43 12.02 2.74
CA ARG A 89 -2.46 13.05 2.50
C ARG A 89 -2.19 13.94 1.28
N LYS A 90 -0.96 14.43 1.10
CA LYS A 90 -0.61 15.31 -0.03
C LYS A 90 -0.77 14.61 -1.39
N THR A 91 -0.40 13.33 -1.46
CA THR A 91 -0.58 12.50 -2.65
C THR A 91 -2.06 12.24 -2.91
N TRP A 92 -2.85 11.98 -1.86
CA TRP A 92 -4.29 11.90 -1.99
C TRP A 92 -4.88 13.19 -2.57
N ASP A 93 -4.48 14.36 -2.06
CA ASP A 93 -5.01 15.64 -2.52
C ASP A 93 -4.59 16.00 -3.96
N SER A 94 -3.43 15.53 -4.43
CA SER A 94 -2.96 15.79 -5.80
C SER A 94 -3.66 14.94 -6.87
N ILE A 95 -4.33 13.84 -6.49
CA ILE A 95 -5.10 13.02 -7.42
C ILE A 95 -6.43 13.75 -7.75
N PRO A 96 -6.77 13.96 -9.04
CA PRO A 96 -8.03 14.59 -9.41
C PRO A 96 -9.23 13.87 -8.80
N ALA A 97 -10.22 14.61 -8.31
CA ALA A 97 -11.35 14.06 -7.55
C ALA A 97 -12.09 12.93 -8.29
N LYS A 98 -12.24 13.02 -9.63
CA LYS A 98 -12.87 11.99 -10.47
C LYS A 98 -12.15 10.64 -10.50
N PHE A 99 -10.89 10.60 -10.07
CA PHE A 99 -10.07 9.40 -9.99
C PHE A 99 -9.88 8.91 -8.55
N ARG A 100 -10.48 9.59 -7.56
CA ARG A 100 -10.49 9.18 -6.16
C ARG A 100 -11.84 8.59 -5.76
N PRO A 101 -11.88 7.48 -5.01
CA PRO A 101 -10.75 6.59 -4.71
C PRO A 101 -10.23 5.87 -5.97
N LEU A 102 -9.01 5.35 -5.90
CA LEU A 102 -8.41 4.58 -6.99
C LEU A 102 -9.16 3.26 -7.17
N LYS A 103 -10.08 3.21 -8.14
CA LYS A 103 -10.97 2.07 -8.42
C LYS A 103 -10.23 0.72 -8.47
N GLY A 104 -10.88 -0.34 -7.97
CA GLY A 104 -10.37 -1.71 -7.99
C GLY A 104 -9.25 -2.02 -7.00
N ARG A 105 -9.03 -1.15 -6.00
CA ARG A 105 -8.03 -1.30 -4.94
C ARG A 105 -8.61 -0.81 -3.60
N VAL A 106 -8.15 -1.39 -2.49
CA VAL A 106 -8.39 -0.82 -1.15
C VAL A 106 -7.52 0.42 -1.01
N ASN A 107 -8.12 1.59 -0.78
CA ASN A 107 -7.40 2.85 -0.66
C ASN A 107 -7.17 3.18 0.82
N VAL A 108 -5.92 3.42 1.21
CA VAL A 108 -5.55 3.83 2.56
C VAL A 108 -4.80 5.16 2.50
N VAL A 109 -5.27 6.13 3.29
CA VAL A 109 -4.70 7.49 3.35
C VAL A 109 -4.12 7.74 4.74
N ILE A 110 -2.81 7.98 4.79
CA ILE A 110 -2.12 8.35 6.02
C ILE A 110 -2.32 9.85 6.26
N SER A 111 -3.07 10.18 7.31
CA SER A 111 -3.35 11.56 7.72
C SER A 111 -3.72 11.65 9.19
N ARG A 112 -3.18 12.67 9.87
CA ARG A 112 -3.58 13.02 11.25
C ARG A 112 -4.73 14.02 11.31
N THR A 113 -5.05 14.66 10.19
CA THR A 113 -6.02 15.77 10.12
C THR A 113 -7.28 15.43 9.34
N LEU A 114 -7.19 14.48 8.39
CA LEU A 114 -8.39 14.02 7.70
C LEU A 114 -9.19 13.16 8.67
N LYS A 115 -10.48 13.46 8.78
CA LYS A 115 -11.45 12.58 9.44
C LYS A 115 -12.11 11.75 8.36
N ALA A 116 -12.38 10.47 8.64
CA ALA A 116 -13.13 9.63 7.73
C ALA A 116 -14.48 10.30 7.45
N THR A 117 -14.77 10.60 6.19
CA THR A 117 -16.13 10.86 5.74
C THR A 117 -16.78 9.48 5.68
N THR A 118 -17.37 9.07 6.80
CA THR A 118 -18.07 7.79 7.06
C THR A 118 -18.34 6.88 5.85
N PRO A 119 -17.93 5.60 5.88
CA PRO A 119 -18.59 4.57 5.07
C PRO A 119 -19.82 4.02 5.83
N TYR A 120 -21.04 4.41 5.41
CA TYR A 120 -22.33 3.64 5.49
C TYR A 120 -22.94 3.21 6.87
N PRO A 121 -24.27 2.95 6.99
CA PRO A 121 -25.47 3.63 6.45
C PRO A 121 -26.19 4.53 7.50
N PRO A 122 -27.11 5.43 7.11
CA PRO A 122 -28.10 5.95 8.03
C PRO A 122 -29.15 4.86 8.34
N SER A 123 -29.36 4.56 9.63
CA SER A 123 -30.55 3.83 10.10
C SER A 123 -31.81 4.68 9.86
N PRO A 124 -32.99 4.09 9.60
CA PRO A 124 -34.11 4.80 9.02
C PRO A 124 -34.88 5.57 10.08
N ALA A 125 -34.86 6.89 10.02
CA ALA A 125 -35.80 7.74 10.73
C ALA A 125 -36.63 8.54 9.70
N SER A 126 -37.85 8.02 9.48
CA SER A 126 -39.09 8.74 9.18
C SER A 126 -39.04 9.94 8.21
N SER A 127 -39.57 9.76 7.01
CA SER A 127 -40.88 10.34 6.61
C SER A 127 -41.14 10.17 5.11
N ASN A 128 -42.22 9.47 4.79
CA ASN A 128 -42.96 9.63 3.52
C ASN A 128 -44.07 10.67 3.80
N PRO A 129 -44.53 11.50 2.83
CA PRO A 129 -45.26 10.94 1.68
C PRO A 129 -45.16 11.72 0.34
N PHE A 130 -45.61 11.05 -0.73
CA PHE A 130 -45.96 11.56 -2.08
C PHE A 130 -44.82 11.99 -3.03
N GLN A 131 -44.45 11.12 -3.99
CA GLN A 131 -44.97 11.15 -5.37
C GLN A 131 -44.45 9.94 -6.18
N GLN A 132 -45.35 9.17 -6.80
CA GLN A 132 -45.04 8.12 -7.77
C GLN A 132 -44.92 8.73 -9.17
N THR A 133 -44.00 8.22 -10.00
CA THR A 133 -44.29 7.57 -11.30
C THR A 133 -43.00 7.05 -11.98
N PRO A 134 -43.10 6.08 -12.92
CA PRO A 134 -42.10 5.05 -13.16
C PRO A 134 -41.32 5.24 -14.47
N GLN A 135 -40.09 4.69 -14.57
CA GLN A 135 -39.62 3.88 -15.71
C GLN A 135 -38.15 3.45 -15.58
N ASN A 136 -37.98 2.13 -15.48
CA ASN A 136 -37.07 1.28 -16.26
C ASN A 136 -35.68 1.85 -16.65
N ASN A 137 -34.61 1.32 -16.04
CA ASN A 137 -33.49 0.71 -16.79
C ASN A 137 -32.37 0.18 -15.88
N LYS A 138 -31.96 -1.05 -16.22
CA LYS A 138 -30.61 -1.64 -16.06
C LYS A 138 -30.05 -1.77 -14.64
N ILE A 139 -30.08 -3.01 -14.15
CA ILE A 139 -29.23 -3.46 -13.04
C ILE A 139 -27.79 -3.44 -13.57
N GLU A 140 -27.06 -2.36 -13.29
CA GLU A 140 -25.60 -2.37 -13.36
C GLU A 140 -25.08 -2.90 -12.02
N GLU A 141 -24.39 -4.03 -12.05
CA GLU A 141 -23.62 -4.56 -10.91
C GLU A 141 -22.41 -3.64 -10.63
N GLY A 142 -22.68 -2.49 -10.03
CA GLY A 142 -21.69 -1.53 -9.55
C GLY A 142 -21.17 -1.94 -8.17
N GLY A 143 -20.05 -2.68 -8.14
CA GLY A 143 -19.39 -3.05 -6.90
C GLY A 143 -18.79 -1.85 -6.16
N GLY A 144 -19.57 -1.28 -5.22
CA GLY A 144 -19.15 -0.68 -3.95
C GLY A 144 -18.12 0.46 -4.00
N GLU A 145 -18.62 1.69 -3.97
CA GLU A 145 -17.86 2.92 -3.70
C GLU A 145 -17.49 3.02 -2.20
N GLU A 146 -16.54 2.22 -1.73
CA GLU A 146 -15.97 2.38 -0.38
C GLU A 146 -14.86 3.43 -0.42
N GLY A 147 -15.06 4.52 0.34
CA GLY A 147 -14.09 5.61 0.50
C GLY A 147 -12.77 5.13 1.12
N PRO A 148 -11.74 6.00 1.19
CA PRO A 148 -10.45 5.58 1.72
C PRO A 148 -10.54 5.26 3.21
N ILE A 149 -9.82 4.22 3.63
CA ILE A 149 -9.48 4.00 5.03
C ILE A 149 -8.50 5.10 5.43
N ILE A 150 -8.77 5.82 6.52
CA ILE A 150 -7.90 6.90 7.00
C ILE A 150 -7.23 6.44 8.28
N THR A 151 -5.90 6.50 8.31
CA THR A 151 -5.10 6.13 9.49
C THR A 151 -4.09 7.22 9.83
N PRO A 152 -3.74 7.39 11.12
CA PRO A 152 -2.78 8.42 11.53
C PRO A 152 -1.32 8.06 11.21
N THR A 153 -1.02 6.76 11.07
CA THR A 153 0.34 6.22 10.89
C THR A 153 0.33 5.06 9.90
N LEU A 154 1.52 4.75 9.36
CA LEU A 154 1.74 3.60 8.50
C LEU A 154 1.49 2.29 9.26
N ASP A 155 1.95 2.16 10.51
CA ASP A 155 1.74 0.95 11.30
C ASP A 155 0.25 0.61 11.47
N SER A 156 -0.59 1.58 11.82
CA SER A 156 -2.05 1.35 11.93
C SER A 156 -2.69 0.99 10.59
N ALA A 157 -2.17 1.51 9.46
CA ALA A 157 -2.64 1.07 8.14
C ALA A 157 -2.31 -0.40 7.91
N LEU A 158 -1.09 -0.83 8.25
CA LEU A 158 -0.64 -2.18 8.05
C LEU A 158 -1.36 -3.19 8.96
N GLU A 159 -1.64 -2.83 10.21
CA GLU A 159 -2.46 -3.63 11.13
C GLU A 159 -3.86 -3.88 10.56
N ILE A 160 -4.51 -2.83 10.03
CA ILE A 160 -5.83 -2.96 9.40
C ILE A 160 -5.75 -3.88 8.18
N LEU A 161 -4.78 -3.65 7.28
CA LEU A 161 -4.63 -4.49 6.09
C LEU A 161 -4.32 -5.95 6.44
N GLN A 162 -3.52 -6.20 7.48
CA GLN A 162 -3.21 -7.54 7.95
C GLN A 162 -4.45 -8.21 8.53
N SER A 163 -5.29 -7.47 9.27
CA SER A 163 -6.55 -8.00 9.78
C SER A 163 -7.52 -8.40 8.66
N LEU A 164 -7.55 -7.67 7.54
CA LEU A 164 -8.34 -8.02 6.36
C LEU A 164 -7.84 -9.32 5.72
N SER A 165 -6.53 -9.55 5.68
CA SER A 165 -5.94 -10.81 5.19
C SER A 165 -6.13 -11.98 6.17
N SER A 166 -5.99 -11.76 7.48
CA SER A 166 -6.05 -12.81 8.51
C SER A 166 -7.46 -13.22 8.94
N SER A 167 -8.48 -12.42 8.59
CA SER A 167 -9.89 -12.75 8.88
C SER A 167 -10.40 -14.00 8.14
N SER A 168 -9.57 -14.62 7.30
CA SER A 168 -9.78 -15.96 6.73
C SER A 168 -9.53 -17.11 7.73
N SER A 169 -8.73 -16.91 8.79
CA SER A 169 -8.28 -17.99 9.69
C SER A 169 -9.08 -18.17 10.98
N LEU A 170 -9.91 -17.19 11.39
CA LEU A 170 -10.59 -17.21 12.71
C LEU A 170 -12.12 -17.35 12.65
N ALA A 171 -12.71 -17.47 11.46
CA ALA A 171 -14.16 -17.51 11.30
C ALA A 171 -14.83 -18.88 11.58
N SER A 172 -14.25 -19.69 12.48
CA SER A 172 -14.82 -20.98 12.90
C SER A 172 -15.49 -20.95 14.28
N ALA A 173 -15.59 -19.80 14.95
CA ALA A 173 -16.18 -19.71 16.29
C ALA A 173 -16.99 -18.42 16.51
N SER A 174 -18.12 -18.26 15.83
CA SER A 174 -19.32 -17.62 16.39
C SER A 174 -20.49 -17.75 15.42
N SER A 175 -21.40 -18.66 15.73
CA SER A 175 -22.68 -18.84 15.06
C SER A 175 -23.67 -17.73 15.47
N THR A 176 -23.59 -16.57 14.82
CA THR A 176 -24.71 -15.63 14.74
C THR A 176 -24.79 -15.11 13.32
N ALA A 177 -25.78 -15.61 12.58
CA ALA A 177 -26.07 -15.26 11.20
C ALA A 177 -26.63 -13.83 11.12
N GLY A 178 -25.75 -12.86 10.94
CA GLY A 178 -26.05 -11.62 10.21
C GLY A 178 -25.44 -11.73 8.83
N GLU A 179 -26.11 -11.25 7.79
CA GLU A 179 -25.64 -11.24 6.41
C GLU A 179 -24.26 -10.57 6.29
N ALA A 180 -23.20 -11.37 6.43
CA ALA A 180 -21.83 -10.92 6.28
C ALA A 180 -21.62 -10.58 4.79
N GLY A 181 -21.37 -9.31 4.51
CA GLY A 181 -21.02 -8.83 3.17
C GLY A 181 -19.81 -9.57 2.58
N PRO A 182 -19.51 -9.34 1.29
CA PRO A 182 -18.40 -9.99 0.61
C PRO A 182 -17.09 -9.76 1.38
N ARG A 183 -16.40 -10.85 1.72
CA ARG A 183 -15.10 -10.79 2.39
C ARG A 183 -14.02 -10.35 1.41
N VAL A 184 -13.16 -9.45 1.87
CA VAL A 184 -12.04 -8.91 1.10
C VAL A 184 -10.74 -9.46 1.66
N GLU A 185 -9.87 -9.97 0.78
CA GLU A 185 -8.52 -10.43 1.11
C GLU A 185 -7.49 -9.54 0.42
N ILE A 186 -6.46 -9.09 1.15
CA ILE A 186 -5.40 -8.26 0.57
C ILE A 186 -4.33 -9.16 -0.05
N ALA A 187 -4.21 -9.14 -1.37
CA ALA A 187 -3.17 -9.88 -2.10
C ALA A 187 -1.80 -9.20 -1.99
N ARG A 188 -1.73 -7.89 -2.25
CA ARG A 188 -0.49 -7.10 -2.23
C ARG A 188 -0.75 -5.71 -1.68
N THR A 189 0.24 -5.14 -1.00
CA THR A 189 0.18 -3.78 -0.48
C THR A 189 1.19 -2.90 -1.20
N PHE A 190 0.69 -1.86 -1.86
CA PHE A 190 1.50 -0.89 -2.59
C PHE A 190 1.59 0.43 -1.82
N VAL A 191 2.81 0.95 -1.64
CA VAL A 191 3.04 2.32 -1.20
C VAL A 191 3.24 3.20 -2.43
N ILE A 192 2.34 4.15 -2.63
CA ILE A 192 2.30 5.00 -3.83
C ILE A 192 2.76 6.45 -3.56
N GLY A 193 3.41 6.66 -2.42
CA GLY A 193 4.07 7.92 -2.04
C GLY A 193 3.24 8.84 -1.14
N GLY A 194 3.68 10.07 -0.90
CA GLY A 194 4.88 10.73 -1.43
C GLY A 194 6.14 10.51 -0.58
N ALA A 195 7.15 11.37 -0.74
CA ALA A 195 8.48 11.25 -0.14
C ALA A 195 8.48 10.82 1.34
N GLN A 196 7.71 11.49 2.19
CA GLN A 196 7.66 11.16 3.63
C GLN A 196 7.20 9.72 3.89
N LEU A 197 6.21 9.24 3.12
CA LEU A 197 5.72 7.88 3.25
C LEU A 197 6.72 6.87 2.66
N TYR A 198 7.39 7.23 1.56
CA TYR A 198 8.48 6.43 1.03
C TYR A 198 9.62 6.28 2.04
N THR A 199 10.07 7.37 2.69
CA THR A 199 11.09 7.33 3.75
C THR A 199 10.68 6.37 4.86
N ALA A 200 9.46 6.50 5.38
CA ALA A 200 8.95 5.64 6.45
C ALA A 200 8.89 4.17 6.01
N SER A 201 8.47 3.91 4.77
CA SER A 201 8.32 2.55 4.25
C SER A 201 9.66 1.88 4.00
N LEU A 202 10.67 2.60 3.49
CA LEU A 202 12.01 2.06 3.22
C LEU A 202 12.72 1.59 4.51
N ALA A 203 12.40 2.20 5.66
CA ALA A 203 12.90 1.80 6.96
C ALA A 203 12.29 0.49 7.49
N LEU A 204 11.19 0.00 6.89
CA LEU A 204 10.53 -1.23 7.32
C LEU A 204 11.20 -2.46 6.67
N PRO A 205 11.52 -3.51 7.45
CA PRO A 205 12.14 -4.73 6.92
C PRO A 205 11.22 -5.52 5.99
N GLN A 206 9.89 -5.35 6.12
CA GLN A 206 8.91 -5.98 5.23
C GLN A 206 8.78 -5.28 3.86
N THR A 207 9.43 -4.13 3.66
CA THR A 207 9.57 -3.50 2.34
C THR A 207 10.69 -4.18 1.58
N ASP A 208 10.33 -4.99 0.59
CA ASP A 208 11.26 -5.83 -0.17
C ASP A 208 11.22 -5.57 -1.67
N ARG A 209 10.42 -4.60 -2.12
CA ARG A 209 10.25 -4.32 -3.55
C ARG A 209 10.06 -2.84 -3.88
N ILE A 210 10.70 -2.40 -4.95
CA ILE A 210 10.49 -1.11 -5.58
C ILE A 210 10.18 -1.34 -7.06
N LEU A 211 9.04 -0.86 -7.52
CA LEU A 211 8.70 -0.67 -8.92
C LEU A 211 8.98 0.78 -9.28
N LEU A 212 9.98 1.00 -10.13
CA LEU A 212 10.40 2.33 -10.51
C LEU A 212 10.27 2.50 -12.02
N THR A 213 9.46 3.49 -12.41
CA THR A 213 9.53 4.06 -13.74
C THR A 213 10.66 5.10 -13.77
N ARG A 214 11.75 4.80 -14.50
CA ARG A 214 12.86 5.73 -14.68
C ARG A 214 12.58 6.68 -15.84
N ILE A 215 12.37 7.94 -15.53
CA ILE A 215 12.33 9.02 -16.51
C ILE A 215 13.77 9.26 -17.00
N ARG A 216 13.98 9.34 -18.31
CA ARG A 216 15.31 9.44 -18.94
C ARG A 216 15.84 10.87 -19.02
N GLN A 217 15.06 11.84 -18.56
CA GLN A 217 15.34 13.26 -18.65
C GLN A 217 15.21 13.88 -17.27
N GLU A 218 15.97 14.94 -17.03
CA GLU A 218 15.84 15.73 -15.81
C GLU A 218 14.69 16.73 -15.91
N PHE A 219 14.04 16.91 -14.77
CA PHE A 219 13.03 17.94 -14.54
C PHE A 219 13.37 18.63 -13.23
N GLU A 220 13.02 19.91 -13.11
CA GLU A 220 13.21 20.63 -11.86
C GLU A 220 12.32 20.00 -10.77
N CYS A 221 12.94 19.52 -9.69
CA CYS A 221 12.27 18.84 -8.58
C CYS A 221 12.58 19.53 -7.25
N ASP A 222 11.63 19.49 -6.32
CA ASP A 222 11.82 19.88 -4.91
C ASP A 222 11.65 18.70 -3.94
N THR A 223 11.21 17.56 -4.47
CA THR A 223 10.90 16.35 -3.73
C THR A 223 11.60 15.18 -4.40
N PHE A 224 12.35 14.40 -3.60
CA PHE A 224 13.21 13.32 -4.09
C PHE A 224 12.88 11.99 -3.40
N PHE A 225 13.12 10.88 -4.10
CA PHE A 225 12.98 9.54 -3.57
C PHE A 225 14.25 9.16 -2.77
N PRO A 226 14.13 8.78 -1.48
CA PRO A 226 15.28 8.69 -0.58
C PRO A 226 15.88 7.28 -0.56
N VAL A 227 16.46 6.83 -1.68
CA VAL A 227 17.09 5.51 -1.78
C VAL A 227 18.34 5.54 -2.65
N GLU A 228 19.23 4.58 -2.41
CA GLU A 228 20.33 4.25 -3.32
C GLU A 228 19.96 2.97 -4.10
N LEU A 229 19.99 3.04 -5.43
CA LEU A 229 19.74 1.90 -6.31
C LEU A 229 21.03 1.53 -7.05
N SER A 230 21.44 0.27 -6.99
CA SER A 230 22.48 -0.24 -7.89
C SER A 230 21.86 -0.68 -9.23
N ASP A 231 22.49 -0.28 -10.33
CA ASP A 231 22.13 -0.70 -11.69
C ASP A 231 22.89 -1.91 -12.19
N ASP A 232 23.92 -2.33 -11.43
CA ASP A 232 24.79 -3.44 -11.81
C ASP A 232 24.03 -4.76 -11.73
N VAL A 233 23.86 -5.40 -12.88
CA VAL A 233 23.27 -6.74 -13.03
C VAL A 233 24.32 -7.84 -12.77
N GLU A 234 25.58 -7.50 -12.53
CA GLU A 234 26.66 -8.48 -12.39
C GLU A 234 27.28 -8.51 -10.98
N GLY A 235 27.36 -9.72 -10.42
CA GLY A 235 28.14 -9.99 -9.23
C GLY A 235 29.63 -9.76 -9.48
N GLY A 236 30.27 -8.95 -8.63
CA GLY A 236 31.69 -8.70 -8.67
C GLY A 236 32.11 -7.87 -7.46
N GLY A 237 32.92 -8.46 -6.58
CA GLY A 237 33.22 -7.95 -5.25
C GLY A 237 33.92 -6.59 -5.18
N GLY A 238 33.52 -5.81 -4.16
CA GLY A 238 34.24 -4.67 -3.65
C GLY A 238 33.97 -4.58 -2.16
N GLY A 239 34.86 -5.17 -1.35
CA GLY A 239 34.71 -5.27 0.10
C GLY A 239 34.69 -3.91 0.78
N GLY A 240 33.50 -3.52 1.26
CA GLY A 240 33.27 -2.44 2.21
C GLY A 240 32.33 -2.94 3.30
N ASN A 241 32.73 -2.76 4.55
CA ASN A 241 32.14 -3.38 5.73
C ASN A 241 30.69 -2.87 5.96
N GLY A 242 29.64 -3.62 5.56
CA GLY A 242 28.26 -3.38 6.05
C GLY A 242 27.02 -3.58 5.15
N GLU A 243 27.06 -4.26 3.99
CA GLU A 243 25.88 -4.32 3.08
C GLU A 243 24.86 -5.44 3.41
N ALA A 244 23.96 -5.18 4.38
CA ALA A 244 22.63 -5.78 4.39
C ALA A 244 21.63 -4.73 3.89
N GLY A 245 21.00 -4.95 2.72
CA GLY A 245 19.93 -4.08 2.21
C GLY A 245 20.17 -3.39 0.85
N ARG A 246 21.09 -3.89 0.02
CA ARG A 246 21.34 -3.34 -1.33
C ARG A 246 20.23 -3.75 -2.31
N TRP A 247 19.62 -2.77 -2.97
CA TRP A 247 18.57 -2.99 -3.97
C TRP A 247 19.15 -3.48 -5.29
N SER A 248 18.72 -4.65 -5.75
CA SER A 248 19.17 -5.27 -7.00
C SER A 248 18.05 -5.28 -8.04
N ARG A 249 18.37 -4.90 -9.28
CA ARG A 249 17.39 -4.87 -10.38
C ARG A 249 17.06 -6.30 -10.83
N CYS A 250 15.77 -6.61 -10.93
CA CYS A 250 15.28 -7.89 -11.45
C CYS A 250 15.38 -7.97 -12.98
N ASN A 251 15.42 -9.19 -13.51
CA ASN A 251 15.33 -9.46 -14.94
C ASN A 251 13.88 -9.36 -15.46
N ASN A 252 13.72 -9.46 -16.79
CA ASN A 252 12.43 -9.35 -17.47
C ASN A 252 11.41 -10.41 -17.09
N ASP A 253 11.87 -11.64 -16.88
CA ASP A 253 10.98 -12.76 -16.58
C ASP A 253 10.40 -12.63 -15.18
N GLU A 254 11.23 -12.27 -14.19
CA GLU A 254 10.80 -12.02 -12.83
C GLU A 254 9.88 -10.78 -12.78
N TRP A 255 10.26 -9.69 -13.44
CA TRP A 255 9.44 -8.48 -13.55
C TRP A 255 8.08 -8.76 -14.19
N GLY A 256 8.04 -9.46 -15.32
CA GLY A 256 6.81 -9.77 -16.05
C GLY A 256 5.91 -10.74 -15.28
N SER A 257 6.50 -11.80 -14.70
CA SER A 257 5.78 -12.75 -13.84
C SER A 257 5.15 -12.06 -12.63
N TRP A 258 5.87 -11.12 -12.01
CA TRP A 258 5.36 -10.43 -10.83
C TRP A 258 4.29 -9.39 -11.17
N THR A 259 4.51 -8.59 -12.23
CA THR A 259 3.64 -7.47 -12.61
C THR A 259 2.43 -7.88 -13.46
N GLY A 260 2.49 -9.04 -14.12
CA GLY A 260 1.52 -9.47 -15.12
C GLY A 260 1.70 -8.82 -16.50
N GLU A 261 2.79 -8.06 -16.71
CA GLU A 261 3.09 -7.40 -17.98
C GLU A 261 3.96 -8.31 -18.87
N SER A 262 3.76 -8.24 -20.20
CA SER A 262 4.43 -9.11 -21.17
C SER A 262 5.34 -8.41 -22.18
N GLU A 263 5.13 -7.11 -22.45
CA GLU A 263 5.86 -6.39 -23.52
C GLU A 263 6.32 -4.98 -23.10
N ALA A 264 5.45 -4.16 -22.51
CA ALA A 264 5.76 -2.79 -22.13
C ALA A 264 6.50 -2.73 -20.78
N GLY A 265 7.84 -2.65 -20.80
CA GLY A 265 8.65 -2.51 -19.58
C GLY A 265 9.72 -3.56 -19.33
N LYS A 266 9.98 -4.41 -20.33
CA LYS A 266 11.21 -5.19 -20.38
C LYS A 266 12.40 -4.24 -20.18
N VAL A 267 13.31 -4.60 -19.29
CA VAL A 267 14.66 -4.04 -19.14
C VAL A 267 15.25 -3.79 -20.53
N GLY A 268 15.67 -2.55 -20.76
CA GLY A 268 16.21 -2.09 -22.04
C GLY A 268 15.17 -1.53 -23.02
N VAL A 269 13.86 -1.69 -22.77
CA VAL A 269 12.80 -1.09 -23.58
C VAL A 269 12.48 0.31 -23.05
N VAL A 270 12.80 1.31 -23.86
CA VAL A 270 12.46 2.72 -23.57
C VAL A 270 11.16 3.06 -24.29
N GLU A 271 10.14 3.37 -23.50
CA GLU A 271 8.92 4.00 -23.98
C GLU A 271 9.14 5.49 -24.17
N SER A 272 8.43 6.08 -25.13
CA SER A 272 8.42 7.53 -25.32
C SER A 272 6.98 8.02 -25.45
N GLU A 273 6.66 9.10 -24.75
CA GLU A 273 5.37 9.80 -24.80
C GLU A 273 5.58 11.28 -24.50
N ALA A 274 4.93 12.17 -25.26
CA ALA A 274 5.04 13.62 -25.09
C ALA A 274 6.49 14.15 -25.08
N GLY A 275 7.40 13.50 -25.82
CA GLY A 275 8.82 13.85 -25.87
C GLY A 275 9.64 13.35 -24.68
N VAL A 276 9.04 12.63 -23.73
CA VAL A 276 9.69 12.08 -22.54
C VAL A 276 9.94 10.59 -22.71
N GLY A 277 11.21 10.20 -22.65
CA GLY A 277 11.61 8.79 -22.59
C GLY A 277 11.51 8.25 -21.17
N PHE A 278 11.01 7.04 -20.99
CA PHE A 278 10.99 6.35 -19.69
C PHE A 278 11.07 4.84 -19.85
N GLU A 279 11.52 4.15 -18.80
CA GLU A 279 11.55 2.69 -18.73
C GLU A 279 10.97 2.20 -17.41
N PHE A 280 10.37 1.01 -17.43
CA PHE A 280 9.89 0.35 -16.22
C PHE A 280 10.98 -0.58 -15.66
N GLY A 281 10.96 -0.79 -14.35
CA GLY A 281 11.85 -1.73 -13.69
C GLY A 281 11.37 -2.12 -12.31
N MET A 282 11.94 -3.20 -11.80
CA MET A 282 11.69 -3.72 -10.45
C MET A 282 13.02 -3.97 -9.76
N TRP A 283 13.11 -3.56 -8.50
CA TRP A 283 14.24 -3.81 -7.62
C TRP A 283 13.75 -4.58 -6.39
N VAL A 284 14.59 -5.48 -5.89
CA VAL A 284 14.34 -6.31 -4.70
C VAL A 284 15.54 -6.24 -3.74
N ARG A 285 15.29 -6.56 -2.47
CA ARG A 285 16.32 -6.70 -1.44
C ARG A 285 15.98 -7.82 -0.45
#